data_AF-A0A954X9E8-F1
#
_entry.id   AF-A0A954X9E8-F1
#
_cell.length_a   1.000
_cell.length_b   1.000
_cell.length_c   1.000
_cell.angle_alpha   90.00
_cell.angle_beta   90.00
_cell.angle_gamma   90.00
#
_symmetry.space_group_name_H-M   'P 1'
#
loop_
_entity.id
_entity.type
_entity.pdbx_description
1 polymer ?
#
loop_
_entity_poly.entity_id
_entity_poly.type
_entity_poly.pdbx_seq_one_letter_code
_entity_poly.pdbx_strand_id
1 'polypeptide(L)'
;IVEDVRGRAFRRDDRLRKMRVELLVRRYAGVPAVQIIRVFELTDEGRFELDYWCDICAIAMFELKACDCCQGPIELRRRPAADDR
;
A
#
# COMPACT_ATOMS: atom_id res chain seq x y z
N ILE A 1 -14.78 -10.85 5.93
CA ILE A 1 -13.49 -10.74 5.24
C ILE A 1 -12.50 -10.23 6.27
N VAL A 2 -11.43 -10.98 6.54
CA VAL A 2 -10.38 -10.54 7.47
C VAL A 2 -9.48 -9.56 6.73
N GLU A 3 -9.27 -8.38 7.31
CA GLU A 3 -8.47 -7.30 6.73
C GLU A 3 -6.99 -7.49 7.12
N ASP A 4 -6.10 -7.45 6.14
CA ASP A 4 -4.66 -7.47 6.37
C ASP A 4 -4.11 -6.04 6.56
N VAL A 5 -2.80 -5.91 6.77
CA VAL A 5 -2.17 -4.60 7.04
C VAL A 5 -2.38 -3.62 5.88
N ARG A 6 -2.19 -4.06 4.63
CA ARG A 6 -2.38 -3.22 3.44
C ARG A 6 -3.86 -2.93 3.17
N GLY A 7 -4.76 -3.83 3.55
CA GLY A 7 -6.21 -3.60 3.54
C GLY A 7 -6.59 -2.44 4.44
N ARG A 8 -6.00 -2.35 5.64
CA ARG A 8 -6.21 -1.22 6.57
C ARG A 8 -5.85 0.13 5.99
N ALA A 9 -4.90 0.20 5.05
CA ALA A 9 -4.55 1.45 4.37
C ALA A 9 -5.77 2.07 3.67
N PHE A 10 -6.58 1.27 2.96
CA PHE A 10 -7.76 1.76 2.25
C PHE A 10 -8.84 2.31 3.19
N ARG A 11 -8.90 1.82 4.42
CA ARG A 11 -9.81 2.34 5.45
C ARG A 11 -9.26 3.59 6.13
N ARG A 12 -7.95 3.66 6.35
CA ARG A 12 -7.28 4.76 7.06
C ARG A 12 -7.00 5.96 6.18
N ASP A 13 -6.88 5.77 4.86
CA ASP A 13 -6.51 6.81 3.91
C ASP A 13 -7.50 6.88 2.75
N ASP A 14 -8.35 7.90 2.78
CA ASP A 14 -9.41 8.14 1.80
C ASP A 14 -8.87 8.38 0.38
N ARG A 15 -7.60 8.77 0.24
CA ARG A 15 -6.99 8.98 -1.08
C ARG A 15 -6.96 7.67 -1.88
N LEU A 16 -6.62 6.56 -1.24
CA LEU A 16 -6.53 5.25 -1.89
C LEU A 16 -7.88 4.79 -2.45
N ARG A 17 -8.99 5.19 -1.83
CA ARG A 17 -10.36 4.88 -2.29
C ARG A 17 -10.81 5.71 -3.49
N LYS A 18 -10.12 6.82 -3.77
CA LYS A 18 -10.40 7.73 -4.89
C LYS A 18 -9.46 7.52 -6.08
N MET A 19 -8.39 6.73 -5.89
CA MET A 19 -7.43 6.38 -6.93
C MET A 19 -7.92 5.16 -7.73
N ARG A 20 -7.54 5.11 -9.01
CA ARG A 20 -7.63 3.88 -9.79
C ARG A 20 -6.45 3.00 -9.40
N VAL A 21 -6.71 1.95 -8.63
CA VAL A 21 -5.65 1.06 -8.13
C VAL A 21 -5.70 -0.33 -8.73
N GLU A 22 -4.52 -0.93 -8.89
CA GLU A 22 -4.32 -2.35 -9.14
C GLU A 22 -3.67 -3.01 -7.91
N LEU A 23 -4.17 -4.18 -7.51
CA LEU A 23 -3.68 -4.89 -6.33
C LEU A 23 -3.02 -6.21 -6.74
N LEU A 24 -1.76 -6.38 -6.38
CA LEU A 24 -1.17 -7.72 -6.34
C LEU A 24 -1.63 -8.39 -5.05
N VAL A 25 -2.37 -9.49 -5.18
CA VAL A 25 -2.95 -10.19 -4.03
C VAL A 25 -2.55 -11.65 -3.99
N ARG A 26 -2.47 -12.19 -2.77
CA ARG A 26 -2.37 -13.63 -2.51
C ARG A 26 -3.71 -14.14 -1.99
N ARG A 27 -4.19 -15.24 -2.57
CA ARG A 27 -5.37 -15.98 -2.11
C ARG A 27 -4.92 -17.33 -1.56
N TYR A 28 -5.59 -17.79 -0.52
CA TYR A 28 -5.34 -19.10 0.10
C TYR A 28 -6.51 -20.03 -0.22
N ALA A 29 -6.22 -21.21 -0.76
CA ALA A 29 -7.24 -22.20 -1.09
C ALA A 29 -8.06 -22.56 0.16
N GLY A 30 -9.38 -22.56 0.04
CA GLY A 30 -10.30 -22.88 1.15
C GLY A 30 -10.47 -21.79 2.21
N VAL A 31 -9.82 -20.62 2.07
CA VAL A 31 -9.94 -19.51 3.04
C VAL A 31 -10.58 -18.29 2.38
N PRO A 32 -11.65 -17.70 2.94
CA PRO A 32 -12.29 -16.49 2.40
C PRO A 32 -11.53 -15.21 2.81
N ALA A 33 -10.21 -15.21 2.60
CA ALA A 33 -9.31 -14.10 2.90
C ALA A 33 -8.42 -13.77 1.69
N VAL A 34 -8.16 -12.48 1.51
CA VAL A 34 -7.28 -11.96 0.47
C VAL A 34 -6.20 -11.15 1.16
N GLN A 35 -4.93 -11.48 0.89
CA GLN A 35 -3.80 -10.71 1.36
C GLN A 35 -3.32 -9.79 0.24
N ILE A 36 -3.23 -8.50 0.49
CA ILE A 36 -2.66 -7.52 -0.43
C ILE A 36 -1.14 -7.52 -0.24
N ILE A 37 -0.42 -7.76 -1.32
CA ILE A 37 1.05 -7.81 -1.35
C ILE A 37 1.62 -6.48 -1.82
N ARG A 38 1.05 -5.88 -2.87
CA ARG A 38 1.45 -4.58 -3.43
C ARG A 38 0.22 -3.80 -3.90
N VAL A 39 0.32 -2.48 -3.85
CA VAL A 39 -0.71 -1.54 -4.31
C VAL A 39 -0.08 -0.67 -5.38
N PHE A 40 -0.74 -0.58 -6.54
CA PHE A 40 -0.29 0.26 -7.63
C PHE A 40 -1.36 1.28 -7.98
N GLU A 41 -0.96 2.54 -8.19
CA GLU A 41 -1.78 3.55 -8.85
C GLU A 41 -1.62 3.41 -10.36
N LEU A 42 -2.75 3.42 -11.07
CA LEU A 42 -2.80 3.47 -12.52
C LEU A 42 -3.14 4.87 -12.97
N THR A 43 -2.23 5.49 -13.72
CA THR A 43 -2.38 6.83 -14.29
C THR A 43 -2.06 6.81 -15.79
N ASP A 44 -2.35 7.90 -16.50
CA ASP A 44 -1.99 8.05 -17.91
C ASP A 44 -0.46 8.12 -18.11
N GLU A 45 0.28 8.51 -17.07
CA GLU A 45 1.75 8.54 -17.03
C GLU A 45 2.38 7.15 -16.80
N GLY A 46 1.57 6.15 -16.45
CA GLY A 46 2.01 4.79 -16.17
C GLY A 46 1.57 4.26 -14.80
N ARG A 47 2.27 3.21 -14.37
CA ARG A 47 1.99 2.43 -13.15
C ARG A 47 2.98 2.80 -12.05
N PHE A 48 2.45 3.10 -10.87
CA PHE A 48 3.25 3.54 -9.74
C PHE A 48 2.95 2.69 -8.52
N GLU A 49 3.99 2.16 -7.87
CA GLU A 49 3.84 1.48 -6.59
C GLU A 49 3.62 2.49 -5.47
N LEU A 50 2.64 2.20 -4.61
CA LEU A 50 2.29 2.98 -3.45
C LEU A 50 2.74 2.27 -2.17
N ASP A 51 3.45 3.01 -1.33
CA ASP A 51 3.76 2.65 0.06
C ASP A 51 3.71 3.90 0.94
N TYR A 52 3.90 3.74 2.24
CA TYR A 52 4.09 4.88 3.14
C TYR A 52 5.56 4.95 3.55
N TRP A 53 6.14 6.13 3.62
CA TRP A 53 7.56 6.31 3.87
C TRP A 53 7.82 7.17 5.10
N CYS A 54 8.80 6.76 5.89
CA CYS A 54 9.33 7.57 6.98
C CYS A 54 10.70 8.12 6.58
N ASP A 55 10.82 9.44 6.46
CA ASP A 55 12.10 10.09 6.11
C ASP A 55 13.15 9.99 7.22
N ILE A 56 12.71 9.83 8.48
CA ILE A 56 13.63 9.71 9.63
C ILE A 56 14.29 8.33 9.64
N CYS A 57 13.51 7.27 9.48
CA CYS A 57 14.00 5.89 9.59
C CYS A 57 14.42 5.29 8.25
N ALA A 58 14.08 5.95 7.13
CA ALA A 58 14.26 5.43 5.79
C ALA A 58 13.68 4.01 5.61
N ILE A 59 12.46 3.78 6.12
CA ILE A 59 11.75 2.51 5.98
C ILE A 59 10.35 2.69 5.37
N ALA A 60 9.91 1.67 4.65
CA ALA A 60 8.57 1.59 4.09
C ALA A 60 7.58 0.98 5.09
N MET A 61 6.38 1.54 5.08
CA MET A 61 5.21 1.19 5.87
C MET A 61 4.02 0.93 4.93
N PHE A 62 2.99 0.27 5.44
CA PHE A 62 1.91 -0.27 4.59
C PHE A 62 0.50 0.16 5.01
N GLU A 63 0.38 1.07 5.98
CA GLU A 63 -0.86 1.73 6.37
C GLU A 63 -0.53 3.13 6.91
N LEU A 64 -1.46 4.08 6.80
CA LEU A 64 -1.28 5.44 7.33
C LEU A 64 -1.41 5.44 8.87
N LYS A 65 -0.28 5.62 9.56
CA LYS A 65 -0.14 5.67 11.02
C LYS A 65 1.19 6.34 11.41
N ALA A 66 1.54 6.36 12.69
CA ALA A 66 2.91 6.71 13.12
C ALA A 66 3.91 5.61 12.70
N CYS A 67 5.17 6.01 12.41
CA CYS A 67 6.23 5.08 12.05
C CYS A 67 6.47 4.03 13.15
N ASP A 68 6.60 2.75 12.80
CA ASP A 68 6.80 1.67 13.78
C ASP A 68 8.15 1.76 14.52
N CYS A 69 9.13 2.47 13.96
CA CYS A 69 10.45 2.64 14.58
C CYS A 69 10.55 3.92 15.41
N CYS A 70 10.44 5.10 14.80
CA CYS A 70 10.64 6.38 15.49
C CYS A 70 9.35 7.02 16.01
N GLN A 71 8.17 6.44 15.74
CA GLN A 71 6.86 7.03 16.05
C GLN A 71 6.59 8.40 15.38
N GLY A 72 7.43 8.80 14.42
CA GLY A 72 7.28 10.02 13.63
C GLY A 72 6.22 9.92 12.53
N PRO A 73 5.96 11.02 11.81
CA PRO A 73 5.03 11.04 10.68
C PRO A 73 5.54 10.17 9.52
N ILE A 74 4.61 9.68 8.72
CA ILE A 74 4.89 8.97 7.47
C ILE A 74 4.03 9.56 6.36
N GLU A 75 4.52 9.50 5.13
CA GLU A 75 3.86 10.08 3.98
C GLU A 75 3.55 9.02 2.93
N LEU A 76 2.45 9.21 2.18
CA LEU A 76 2.16 8.34 1.04
C LEU A 76 3.19 8.62 -0.05
N ARG A 77 3.97 7.61 -0.40
CA ARG A 77 5.03 7.69 -1.39
C ARG A 77 4.60 6.96 -2.66
N ARG A 78 4.72 7.66 -3.79
CA ARG A 78 4.49 7.16 -5.15
C ARG A 78 5.85 6.90 -5.81
N ARG A 79 6.11 5.66 -6.23
CA ARG A 79 7.35 5.28 -6.94
C ARG A 79 7.00 4.67 -8.29
N PRO A 80 7.74 4.95 -9.38
CA PRO A 80 7.57 4.22 -10.63
C PRO A 80 7.64 2.71 -10.36
N ALA A 81 6.65 1.95 -10.84
CA ALA A 81 6.71 0.49 -10.70
C ALA A 81 7.84 -0.04 -11.58
N ALA A 82 8.71 -0.87 -11.01
CA ALA A 82 9.61 -1.68 -11.83
C ALA A 82 8.75 -2.58 -12.73
N ASP A 83 9.18 -2.77 -13.98
CA ASP A 83 8.47 -3.63 -14.91
C ASP A 83 8.66 -5.08 -14.46
N ASP A 84 7.68 -5.63 -13.72
CA ASP A 84 7.69 -7.03 -13.26
C ASP A 84 7.14 -7.99 -14.34
N ARG A 85 7.28 -7.62 -15.63
CA ARG A 85 6.69 -8.35 -16.75
C ARG A 85 7.61 -9.42 -17.32
#